data_AF-A0A383DGG9-F1
#
_entry.id   AF-A0A383DGG9-F1
#
_cell.length_a   1.000
_cell.length_b   1.000
_cell.length_c   1.000
_cell.angle_alpha   90.00
_cell.angle_beta   90.00
_cell.angle_gamma   90.00
#
_symmetry.space_group_name_H-M   'P 1'
#
loop_
_entity.id
_entity.type
_entity.pdbx_description
1 polymer ?
#
loop_
_entity_poly.entity_id
_entity_poly.type
_entity_poly.pdbx_seq_one_letter_code
_entity_poly.pdbx_strand_id
1 'polypeptide(L)'
;MKTILAAFLTLCLVQLYLHPAEKDKQEDKSYLDRLKKLYDKKVESGKKLYEKNLGDGKELTEQTKDWVKEDIENIGDWEYKIVAFGEKAPTELEKELNQLGGERWQCFWVEANGKDKVFYFKRTKMSYINKIPAGDLLRIIGDLKEE
;
A
#
# COMPACT_ATOMS: atom_id res chain seq x y z
N MET A 1 -21.65 -36.94 -25.18
CA MET A 1 -21.25 -35.54 -24.89
C MET A 1 -21.47 -35.13 -23.44
N LYS A 2 -22.61 -35.44 -22.80
CA LYS A 2 -22.87 -35.06 -21.39
C LYS A 2 -21.91 -35.72 -20.36
N THR A 3 -21.48 -36.95 -20.61
CA THR A 3 -20.56 -37.68 -19.73
C THR A 3 -19.11 -37.18 -19.78
N ILE A 4 -18.67 -36.63 -20.92
CA ILE A 4 -17.33 -36.06 -21.10
C ILE A 4 -17.24 -34.68 -20.43
N LEU A 5 -18.30 -33.88 -20.50
CA LEU A 5 -18.38 -32.60 -19.80
C LEU A 5 -18.37 -32.76 -18.27
N ALA A 6 -19.05 -33.79 -17.76
CA ALA A 6 -19.08 -34.09 -16.33
C ALA A 6 -17.70 -34.51 -15.80
N ALA A 7 -16.95 -35.31 -16.57
CA ALA A 7 -15.60 -35.75 -16.20
C ALA A 7 -14.58 -34.58 -16.15
N PHE A 8 -14.70 -33.61 -17.06
CA PHE A 8 -13.85 -32.41 -17.07
C PHE A 8 -14.12 -31.49 -15.87
N LEU A 9 -15.40 -31.30 -15.51
CA LEU A 9 -15.80 -30.49 -14.35
C LEU A 9 -15.29 -31.09 -13.03
N THR A 10 -15.30 -32.42 -12.90
CA THR A 10 -14.74 -33.09 -11.71
C THR A 10 -13.21 -33.01 -11.66
N LEU A 11 -12.50 -33.01 -12.79
CA LEU A 11 -11.04 -32.92 -12.83
C LEU A 11 -10.54 -31.51 -12.45
N CYS A 12 -11.27 -30.45 -12.84
CA CYS A 12 -10.96 -29.08 -12.43
C CYS A 12 -11.20 -28.84 -10.93
N LEU A 13 -12.19 -29.51 -10.32
CA LEU A 13 -12.48 -29.37 -8.90
C LEU A 13 -11.46 -30.11 -8.00
N VAL A 14 -10.84 -31.19 -8.49
CA VAL A 14 -9.80 -31.91 -7.74
C VAL A 14 -8.49 -31.11 -7.65
N GLN A 15 -8.15 -30.29 -8.67
CA GLN A 15 -6.99 -29.40 -8.59
C GLN A 15 -7.14 -28.27 -7.56
N LEU A 16 -8.37 -27.87 -7.25
CA LEU A 16 -8.65 -26.93 -6.14
C LEU A 16 -8.55 -27.58 -4.76
N TYR A 17 -8.69 -28.91 -4.66
CA TYR A 17 -8.63 -29.65 -3.40
C TYR A 17 -7.24 -30.21 -3.06
N LEU A 18 -6.30 -30.23 -4.02
CA LEU A 18 -4.93 -30.73 -3.82
C LEU A 18 -3.89 -29.63 -3.57
N HIS A 19 -4.32 -28.41 -3.25
CA HIS A 19 -3.45 -27.52 -2.49
C HIS A 19 -3.34 -28.04 -1.06
N PRO A 20 -2.13 -28.29 -0.54
CA PRO A 20 -1.97 -28.73 0.83
C PRO A 20 -2.51 -27.62 1.73
N ALA A 21 -3.69 -27.87 2.30
CA ALA A 21 -4.13 -27.23 3.51
C ALA A 21 -3.12 -27.62 4.60
N GLU A 22 -2.71 -26.63 5.38
CA GLU A 22 -1.82 -26.71 6.56
C GLU A 22 -0.35 -26.37 6.30
N LYS A 23 -0.08 -25.06 6.16
CA LYS A 23 0.85 -24.33 7.02
C LYS A 23 0.53 -22.83 6.97
N ASP A 24 0.58 -22.20 8.14
CA ASP A 24 0.70 -20.74 8.36
C ASP A 24 -0.53 -19.81 8.33
N LYS A 25 -1.61 -20.17 9.04
CA LYS A 25 -2.60 -19.17 9.53
C LYS A 25 -2.06 -18.21 10.61
N GLN A 26 -0.87 -18.48 11.16
CA GLN A 26 -0.25 -17.66 12.20
C GLN A 26 0.68 -16.58 11.60
N GLU A 27 1.31 -16.85 10.45
CA GLU A 27 2.18 -15.89 9.78
C GLU A 27 1.39 -14.81 9.02
N ASP A 28 0.26 -15.17 8.40
CA ASP A 28 -0.65 -14.21 7.74
C ASP A 28 -1.27 -13.20 8.72
N LYS A 29 -1.62 -13.64 9.94
CA LYS A 29 -2.04 -12.70 11.01
C LYS A 29 -0.92 -11.75 11.40
N SER A 30 0.32 -12.25 11.51
CA SER A 30 1.50 -11.43 11.79
C SER A 30 1.81 -10.45 10.67
N TYR A 31 1.65 -10.84 9.41
CA TYR A 31 1.84 -9.98 8.25
C TYR A 31 0.77 -8.88 8.18
N LEU A 32 -0.50 -9.24 8.34
CA LEU A 32 -1.61 -8.29 8.39
C LEU A 32 -1.50 -7.36 9.61
N ASP A 33 -1.04 -7.85 10.76
CA ASP A 33 -0.78 -7.02 11.94
C ASP A 33 0.41 -6.07 11.75
N ARG A 34 1.47 -6.49 11.03
CA ARG A 34 2.60 -5.61 10.67
C ARG A 34 2.17 -4.54 9.67
N LEU A 35 1.41 -4.90 8.65
CA LEU A 35 0.80 -3.97 7.70
C LEU A 35 -0.13 -2.98 8.40
N LYS A 36 -0.99 -3.47 9.29
CA LYS A 36 -1.88 -2.64 10.09
C LYS A 36 -1.10 -1.72 11.02
N LYS A 37 -0.03 -2.19 11.68
CA LYS A 37 0.84 -1.33 12.49
C LYS A 37 1.58 -0.28 11.67
N LEU A 38 2.04 -0.61 10.46
CA LEU A 38 2.68 0.37 9.56
C LEU A 38 1.67 1.41 9.07
N TYR A 39 0.44 0.98 8.82
CA TYR A 39 -0.70 1.84 8.48
C TYR A 39 -1.06 2.76 9.65
N ASP A 40 -1.30 2.20 10.83
CA ASP A 40 -1.68 2.92 12.04
C ASP A 40 -0.58 3.88 12.49
N LYS A 41 0.71 3.49 12.44
CA LYS A 41 1.85 4.35 12.81
C LYS A 41 1.98 5.58 11.91
N LYS A 42 1.64 5.48 10.62
CA LYS A 42 1.63 6.61 9.68
C LYS A 42 0.32 7.41 9.71
N VAL A 43 -0.79 6.78 10.08
CA VAL A 43 -2.10 7.44 10.29
C VAL A 43 -2.13 8.23 11.59
N GLU A 44 -1.42 7.79 12.63
CA GLU A 44 -1.32 8.47 13.93
C GLU A 44 -0.82 9.92 13.79
N SER A 45 0.12 10.18 12.87
CA SER A 45 0.59 11.55 12.60
C SER A 45 -0.48 12.42 11.96
N GLY A 46 -1.23 11.88 10.99
CA GLY A 46 -2.35 12.61 10.36
C GLY A 46 -3.49 12.87 11.35
N LYS A 47 -3.80 11.88 12.20
CA LYS A 47 -4.81 12.01 13.25
C LYS A 47 -4.43 13.08 14.28
N LYS A 48 -3.17 13.13 14.73
CA LYS A 48 -2.68 14.17 15.65
C LYS A 48 -2.77 15.56 15.05
N LEU A 49 -2.48 15.70 13.75
CA LEU A 49 -2.60 16.98 13.06
C LEU A 49 -4.07 17.40 12.95
N TYR A 50 -4.97 16.46 12.65
CA TYR A 50 -6.42 16.68 12.64
C TYR A 50 -6.94 17.08 14.02
N GLU A 51 -6.61 16.34 15.09
CA GLU A 51 -7.08 16.66 16.44
C GLU A 51 -6.55 18.03 16.92
N LYS A 52 -5.29 18.36 16.60
CA LYS A 52 -4.67 19.62 17.02
C LYS A 52 -5.28 20.86 16.34
N ASN A 53 -5.64 20.75 15.06
CA ASN A 53 -5.94 21.92 14.22
C ASN A 53 -7.36 21.92 13.62
N LEU A 54 -8.04 20.78 13.53
CA LEU A 54 -9.32 20.61 12.82
C LEU A 54 -10.49 20.24 13.74
N GLY A 55 -10.25 19.40 14.75
CA GLY A 55 -11.30 18.82 15.61
C GLY A 55 -12.01 19.79 16.56
N ASP A 56 -11.38 20.92 16.90
CA ASP A 56 -11.89 21.87 17.91
C ASP A 56 -12.63 23.08 17.30
N GLY A 57 -12.87 23.11 15.98
CA GLY A 57 -13.48 24.27 15.31
C GLY A 57 -12.57 25.51 15.27
N LYS A 58 -11.28 25.35 15.53
CA LYS A 58 -10.26 26.39 15.42
C LYS A 58 -10.03 26.77 13.95
N GLU A 59 -9.58 28.00 13.72
CA GLU A 59 -9.09 28.43 12.40
C GLU A 59 -7.92 27.56 11.95
N LEU A 60 -7.90 27.26 10.66
CA LEU A 60 -6.82 26.54 10.01
C LEU A 60 -5.52 27.33 10.10
N THR A 61 -4.50 26.75 10.71
CA THR A 61 -3.14 27.31 10.64
C THR A 61 -2.62 27.19 9.21
N GLU A 62 -1.78 28.12 8.77
CA GLU A 62 -1.08 28.05 7.45
C GLU A 62 -0.40 26.70 7.22
N GLN A 63 0.32 26.18 8.23
CA GLN A 63 0.95 24.86 8.17
C GLN A 63 -0.03 23.71 7.89
N THR A 64 -1.29 23.82 8.35
CA THR A 64 -2.32 22.81 8.12
C THR A 64 -2.89 22.95 6.72
N LYS A 65 -3.07 24.19 6.24
CA LYS A 65 -3.49 24.45 4.86
C LYS A 65 -2.47 23.88 3.87
N ASP A 66 -1.18 24.18 4.07
CA ASP A 66 -0.10 23.67 3.23
C ASP A 66 -0.04 22.14 3.24
N TRP A 67 -0.15 21.52 4.42
CA TRP A 67 -0.18 20.07 4.53
C TRP A 67 -1.39 19.45 3.82
N VAL A 68 -2.59 20.05 3.92
CA VAL A 68 -3.78 19.56 3.21
C VAL A 68 -3.60 19.72 1.70
N LYS A 69 -3.05 20.85 1.23
CA LYS A 69 -2.74 21.07 -0.20
C LYS A 69 -1.81 19.95 -0.70
N GLU A 70 -0.72 19.68 0.00
CA GLU A 70 0.21 18.59 -0.33
C GLU A 70 -0.45 17.20 -0.27
N ASP A 71 -1.29 16.93 0.73
CA ASP A 71 -1.97 15.64 0.88
C ASP A 71 -3.02 15.39 -0.23
N ILE A 72 -3.64 16.44 -0.75
CA ILE A 72 -4.50 16.37 -1.94
C ILE A 72 -3.67 16.06 -3.19
N GLU A 73 -2.52 16.71 -3.37
CA GLU A 73 -1.62 16.44 -4.50
C GLU A 73 -1.06 15.02 -4.48
N ASN A 74 -0.90 14.42 -3.29
CA ASN A 74 -0.49 13.03 -3.14
C ASN A 74 -1.54 12.02 -3.66
N ILE A 75 -2.79 12.43 -3.89
CA ILE A 75 -3.84 11.55 -4.40
C ILE A 75 -3.57 11.22 -5.87
N GLY A 76 -3.29 9.93 -6.14
CA GLY A 76 -3.06 9.44 -7.50
C GLY A 76 -1.65 9.65 -8.03
N ASP A 77 -0.77 10.30 -7.25
CA ASP A 77 0.64 10.45 -7.58
C ASP A 77 1.45 9.18 -7.24
N TRP A 78 2.57 9.02 -7.93
CA TRP A 78 3.44 7.84 -7.83
C TRP A 78 4.79 8.20 -7.23
N GLU A 79 5.25 7.37 -6.30
CA GLU A 79 6.66 7.32 -5.91
C GLU A 79 7.35 6.23 -6.70
N TYR A 80 8.60 6.50 -7.11
CA TYR A 80 9.44 5.54 -7.81
C TYR A 80 10.67 5.21 -6.98
N LYS A 81 11.13 3.96 -7.07
CA LYS A 81 12.34 3.48 -6.43
C LYS A 81 13.06 2.52 -7.36
N ILE A 82 14.37 2.72 -7.52
CA ILE A 82 15.23 1.89 -8.35
C ILE A 82 16.20 1.19 -7.41
N VAL A 83 16.28 -0.15 -7.49
CA VAL A 83 17.15 -0.96 -6.64
C VAL A 83 17.96 -1.89 -7.52
N ALA A 84 19.28 -1.76 -7.47
CA ALA A 84 20.18 -2.73 -8.07
C ALA A 84 20.44 -3.85 -7.06
N PHE A 85 20.15 -5.08 -7.46
CA PHE A 85 20.54 -6.27 -6.73
C PHE A 85 21.72 -6.91 -7.45
N GLY A 86 22.84 -7.02 -6.74
CA GLY A 86 23.99 -7.78 -7.22
C GLY A 86 23.73 -9.28 -7.25
N GLU A 87 24.79 -10.06 -7.42
CA GLU A 87 24.74 -11.52 -7.37
C GLU A 87 24.39 -11.99 -5.94
N LYS A 88 23.09 -12.16 -5.67
CA LYS A 88 22.53 -12.63 -4.39
C LYS A 88 21.98 -14.03 -4.53
N ALA A 89 22.03 -14.80 -3.43
CA ALA A 89 21.32 -16.06 -3.36
C ALA A 89 19.80 -15.81 -3.53
N PRO A 90 19.06 -16.72 -4.20
CA PRO A 90 17.62 -16.53 -4.43
C PRO A 90 16.83 -16.26 -3.14
N THR A 91 17.19 -16.88 -2.03
CA THR A 91 16.53 -16.71 -0.72
C THR A 91 16.75 -15.33 -0.12
N GLU A 92 17.91 -14.72 -0.32
CA GLU A 92 18.21 -13.36 0.14
C GLU A 92 17.46 -12.32 -0.70
N LEU A 93 17.44 -12.53 -2.02
CA LEU A 93 16.68 -11.68 -2.94
C LEU A 93 15.18 -11.72 -2.63
N GLU A 94 14.61 -12.91 -2.41
CA GLU A 94 13.21 -13.08 -2.03
C GLU A 94 12.86 -12.31 -0.76
N LYS A 95 13.70 -12.40 0.28
CA LYS A 95 13.51 -11.68 1.55
C LYS A 95 13.45 -10.16 1.34
N GLU A 96 14.34 -9.60 0.52
CA GLU A 96 14.37 -8.16 0.24
C GLU A 96 13.19 -7.72 -0.62
N LEU A 97 12.77 -8.51 -1.60
CA LEU A 97 11.57 -8.24 -2.40
C LEU A 97 10.31 -8.28 -1.53
N ASN A 98 10.19 -9.23 -0.61
CA ASN A 98 9.07 -9.31 0.33
C ASN A 98 9.04 -8.10 1.29
N GLN A 99 10.20 -7.61 1.73
CA GLN A 99 10.28 -6.37 2.51
C GLN A 99 9.76 -5.17 1.71
N LEU A 100 10.19 -5.03 0.44
CA LEU A 100 9.70 -3.97 -0.45
C LEU A 100 8.19 -4.08 -0.70
N GLY A 101 7.68 -5.30 -0.89
CA GLY A 101 6.24 -5.57 -0.99
C GLY A 101 5.47 -5.14 0.25
N GLY A 102 6.00 -5.41 1.45
CA GLY A 102 5.43 -4.92 2.72
C GLY A 102 5.42 -3.39 2.85
N GLU A 103 6.35 -2.71 2.17
CA GLU A 103 6.39 -1.25 2.03
C GLU A 103 5.51 -0.72 0.87
N ARG A 104 4.69 -1.59 0.27
CA ARG A 104 3.79 -1.34 -0.87
C ARG A 104 4.48 -1.03 -2.19
N TRP A 105 5.78 -1.27 -2.30
CA TRP A 105 6.48 -1.14 -3.57
C TRP A 105 6.04 -2.26 -4.51
N GLN A 106 5.60 -1.87 -5.70
CA GLN A 106 5.25 -2.79 -6.78
C GLN A 106 6.34 -2.76 -7.83
N CYS A 107 7.00 -3.89 -8.06
CA CYS A 107 7.94 -4.02 -9.16
C CYS A 107 7.17 -3.97 -10.49
N PHE A 108 7.54 -3.07 -11.38
CA PHE A 108 6.92 -2.97 -12.72
C PHE A 108 7.91 -3.22 -13.86
N TRP A 109 9.21 -3.21 -13.58
CA TRP A 109 10.24 -3.50 -14.57
C TRP A 109 11.48 -4.12 -13.92
N VAL A 110 12.11 -5.05 -14.64
CA VAL A 110 13.40 -5.65 -14.27
C VAL A 110 14.31 -5.59 -15.49
N GLU A 111 15.50 -5.02 -15.29
CA GLU A 111 16.52 -4.86 -16.31
C GLU A 111 17.75 -5.66 -15.91
N ALA A 112 18.30 -6.42 -16.85
CA ALA A 112 19.60 -7.07 -16.67
C ALA A 112 20.70 -6.04 -16.94
N ASN A 113 21.58 -5.83 -15.97
CA ASN A 113 22.75 -4.97 -16.10
C ASN A 113 24.01 -5.81 -15.86
N GLY A 114 24.42 -6.57 -16.88
CA GLY A 114 25.53 -7.52 -16.78
C GLY A 114 25.22 -8.67 -15.83
N LYS A 115 25.97 -8.78 -14.74
CA LYS A 115 25.73 -9.78 -13.68
C LYS A 115 24.65 -9.35 -12.67
N ASP A 116 24.30 -8.07 -12.66
CA ASP A 116 23.35 -7.51 -11.72
C ASP A 116 21.96 -7.39 -12.36
N LYS A 117 20.95 -7.32 -11.50
CA LYS A 117 19.57 -7.04 -11.91
C LYS A 117 19.10 -5.75 -11.28
N VAL A 118 18.62 -4.82 -12.09
CA VAL A 118 18.03 -3.56 -11.62
C VAL A 118 16.52 -3.70 -11.65
N PHE A 119 15.89 -3.46 -10.51
CA PHE A 119 14.44 -3.54 -10.35
C PHE A 119 13.88 -2.14 -10.16
N TYR A 120 12.82 -1.84 -10.91
CA TYR A 120 12.11 -0.58 -10.86
C TYR A 120 10.77 -0.81 -10.18
N PHE A 121 10.55 -0.03 -9.13
CA PHE A 121 9.36 -0.10 -8.31
C PHE A 121 8.58 1.20 -8.41
N LYS A 122 7.26 1.07 -8.29
CA LYS A 122 6.35 2.18 -8.09
C LYS A 122 5.44 1.90 -6.91
N ARG A 123 4.94 2.95 -6.27
CA ARG A 123 3.80 2.85 -5.35
C ARG A 123 3.01 4.13 -5.37
N THR A 124 1.72 4.06 -5.06
CA THR A 124 0.91 5.25 -4.86
C THR A 124 1.37 5.99 -3.60
N LYS A 125 1.50 7.31 -3.69
CA LYS A 125 1.72 8.15 -2.51
C LYS A 125 0.57 7.97 -1.51
N MET A 126 0.88 8.15 -0.24
CA MET A 126 -0.12 8.09 0.82
C MET A 126 -0.83 9.43 0.90
N SER A 127 -2.16 9.39 0.79
CA SER A 127 -3.03 10.50 1.17
C SER A 127 -3.86 10.11 2.39
N TYR A 128 -4.01 11.04 3.32
CA TYR A 128 -4.82 10.91 4.52
C TYR A 128 -6.15 11.65 4.43
N ILE A 129 -6.44 12.32 3.31
CA ILE A 129 -7.69 13.06 3.06
C ILE A 129 -8.93 12.21 3.38
N ASN A 130 -8.89 10.92 3.00
CA ASN A 130 -9.99 9.97 3.19
C ASN A 130 -10.25 9.60 4.66
N LYS A 131 -9.42 10.08 5.59
CA LYS A 131 -9.58 9.92 7.03
C LYS A 131 -10.22 11.13 7.70
N ILE A 132 -10.30 12.25 7.00
CA ILE A 132 -10.97 13.45 7.48
C ILE A 132 -12.48 13.26 7.27
N PRO A 133 -13.33 13.51 8.28
CA PRO A 133 -14.77 13.49 8.09
C PRO A 133 -15.19 14.44 6.96
N ALA A 134 -16.15 14.01 6.13
CA ALA A 134 -16.51 14.75 4.92
C ALA A 134 -16.96 16.20 5.19
N GLY A 135 -17.66 16.46 6.29
CA GLY A 135 -18.07 17.82 6.69
C GLY A 135 -16.87 18.73 6.99
N ASP A 136 -15.87 18.21 7.71
CA ASP A 136 -14.64 18.95 8.01
C ASP A 136 -13.80 19.16 6.76
N LEU A 137 -13.73 18.17 5.87
CA LEU A 137 -13.06 18.32 4.58
C LEU A 137 -13.70 19.44 3.73
N LEU A 138 -15.04 19.53 3.69
CA LEU A 138 -15.74 20.59 2.97
C LEU A 138 -15.44 21.99 3.56
N ARG A 139 -15.39 22.11 4.89
CA ARG A 139 -14.99 23.35 5.58
C ARG A 139 -13.57 23.76 5.17
N ILE A 140 -12.63 22.82 5.24
CA ILE A 140 -11.22 23.07 4.88
C ILE A 140 -11.10 23.51 3.43
N ILE A 141 -11.79 22.85 2.50
CA ILE A 141 -11.78 23.23 1.08
C ILE A 141 -12.38 24.63 0.88
N GLY A 142 -13.37 25.02 1.68
CA GLY A 142 -13.92 26.38 1.70
C GLY A 142 -12.88 27.40 2.13
N ASP A 143 -12.25 27.18 3.29
CA ASP A 143 -11.23 28.08 3.86
C ASP A 143 -9.99 28.21 2.94
N LEU A 144 -9.64 27.16 2.20
CA LEU A 144 -8.54 27.18 1.21
C LEU A 144 -8.84 28.02 -0.04
N LYS A 145 -10.12 28.31 -0.33
CA LYS A 145 -10.55 29.10 -1.50
C LYS A 145 -10.69 30.59 -1.21
N GLU A 146 -10.71 31.00 0.05
CA GLU A 146 -10.83 32.40 0.46
C GLU A 146 -9.47 33.13 0.55
N GLU A 147 -8.37 32.45 0.17
CA GLU A 147 -7.05 33.03 -0.16
C GLU A 147 -6.94 33.44 -1.64
#